data_AF-A0A840ICF1-F1
#
_entry.id   AF-A0A840ICF1-F1
#
_cell.length_a   1.000
_cell.length_b   1.000
_cell.length_c   1.000
_cell.angle_alpha   90.00
_cell.angle_beta   90.00
_cell.angle_gamma   90.00
#
_symmetry.space_group_name_H-M   'P 1'
#
loop_
_entity.id
_entity.type
_entity.pdbx_description
1 polymer ?
#
loop_
_entity_poly.entity_id
_entity_poly.type
_entity_poly.pdbx_seq_one_letter_code
_entity_poly.pdbx_strand_id
1 'polypeptide(L)'
;MSGEGARHEDGAEELLRRALLDASDAAAVSLAIGDLPLSEVVTVIFHGRRDLGTIQTYVARGRHGAGTTVSARELMRVPCDLDLGDAADREQAQELYLQQATALREALVGADTVLDVWREPLGDVAGGTITIERSVELDVPLPAHRVLPVALVAPERQLVVAPVCGARTLAEGRPPLGIACAQQDLARIYPLPDDPVRCLEEFLDAAAGHARELAERLAHQEASVARFLELSGEEPPLH
;
A
#
# COMPACT_ATOMS: atom_id res chain seq x y z
N MET A 1 15.18 13.65 17.01
CA MET A 1 14.39 12.50 17.49
C MET A 1 13.77 11.81 16.29
N SER A 2 14.57 10.99 15.60
CA SER A 2 14.16 10.31 14.36
C SER A 2 14.65 8.87 14.49
N GLY A 3 13.75 7.94 14.81
CA GLY A 3 14.19 6.57 15.15
C GLY A 3 13.14 5.48 15.17
N GLU A 4 11.88 5.75 14.83
CA GLU A 4 10.81 4.73 14.90
C GLU A 4 10.26 4.25 13.54
N GLY A 5 10.49 4.96 12.44
CA GLY A 5 10.09 4.49 11.10
C GLY A 5 11.04 3.46 10.46
N ALA A 6 12.35 3.67 10.58
CA ALA A 6 13.37 2.83 9.93
C ALA A 6 13.54 1.42 10.53
N ARG A 7 12.95 1.14 11.71
CA ARG A 7 13.14 -0.15 12.40
C ARG A 7 12.19 -1.26 11.93
N HIS A 8 11.08 -0.93 11.27
CA HIS A 8 10.11 -1.92 10.80
C HIS A 8 10.42 -2.46 9.40
N GLU A 9 10.93 -1.61 8.49
CA GLU A 9 11.33 -2.01 7.11
C GLU A 9 12.55 -2.93 7.10
N ASP A 10 13.60 -2.58 7.85
CA ASP A 10 14.81 -3.42 8.01
C ASP A 10 14.50 -4.79 8.62
N GLY A 11 13.48 -4.84 9.48
CA GLY A 11 13.02 -6.08 10.11
C GLY A 11 12.39 -7.03 9.10
N ALA A 12 11.48 -6.55 8.25
CA ALA A 12 10.84 -7.36 7.21
C ALA A 12 11.82 -7.82 6.13
N GLU A 13 12.77 -6.96 5.74
CA GLU A 13 13.81 -7.28 4.77
C GLU A 13 14.80 -8.34 5.29
N GLU A 14 15.29 -8.20 6.53
CA GLU A 14 16.15 -9.21 7.18
C GLU A 14 15.43 -10.55 7.36
N LEU A 15 14.15 -10.49 7.76
CA LEU A 15 13.29 -11.64 7.95
C LEU A 15 13.06 -12.41 6.65
N LEU A 16 12.80 -11.71 5.55
CA LEU A 16 12.63 -12.31 4.24
C LEU A 16 13.95 -12.83 3.65
N ARG A 17 15.05 -12.09 3.83
CA ARG A 17 16.39 -12.52 3.40
C ARG A 17 16.82 -13.81 4.10
N ARG A 18 16.63 -13.89 5.42
CA ARG A 18 16.87 -15.13 6.20
C ARG A 18 15.98 -16.27 5.75
N ALA A 19 14.71 -16.00 5.51
CA ALA A 19 13.74 -17.04 5.16
C ALA A 19 13.90 -17.59 3.72
N LEU A 20 14.48 -16.82 2.79
CA LEU A 20 14.89 -17.31 1.47
C LEU A 20 16.22 -18.10 1.51
N LEU A 21 17.05 -17.88 2.53
CA LEU A 21 18.34 -18.55 2.69
C LEU A 21 18.24 -19.87 3.48
N ASP A 22 17.32 -19.98 4.45
CA ASP A 22 17.11 -21.19 5.25
C ASP A 22 15.96 -22.07 4.71
N ALA A 23 16.22 -22.74 3.58
CA ALA A 23 15.26 -23.60 2.89
C ALA A 23 14.77 -24.82 3.72
N SER A 24 15.38 -25.14 4.86
CA SER A 24 14.95 -26.24 5.75
C SER A 24 13.79 -25.88 6.69
N ASP A 25 13.53 -24.59 6.92
CA ASP A 25 12.53 -24.10 7.87
C ASP A 25 11.40 -23.25 7.24
N ALA A 26 11.41 -23.15 5.90
CA ALA A 26 10.43 -22.38 5.15
C ALA A 26 9.87 -23.14 3.95
N ALA A 27 8.61 -22.86 3.62
CA ALA A 27 7.95 -23.35 2.40
C ALA A 27 7.28 -22.17 1.68
N ALA A 28 7.35 -22.16 0.35
CA ALA A 28 6.76 -21.11 -0.47
C ALA A 28 5.88 -21.71 -1.58
N VAL A 29 4.71 -21.12 -1.79
CA VAL A 29 3.80 -21.44 -2.90
C VAL A 29 3.47 -20.16 -3.64
N SER A 30 3.57 -20.18 -4.98
CA SER A 30 3.26 -19.03 -5.82
C SER A 30 2.00 -19.26 -6.66
N LEU A 31 1.21 -18.19 -6.82
CA LEU A 31 0.02 -18.13 -7.66
C LEU A 31 0.11 -16.90 -8.55
N ALA A 32 0.24 -17.11 -9.86
CA ALA A 32 0.20 -16.02 -10.83
C ALA A 32 -1.25 -15.66 -11.19
N ILE A 33 -1.58 -14.38 -11.13
CA ILE A 33 -2.88 -13.80 -11.47
C ILE A 33 -2.67 -12.86 -12.66
N GLY A 34 -3.17 -13.25 -13.83
CA GLY A 34 -3.09 -12.46 -15.06
C GLY A 34 -4.40 -11.78 -15.42
N ASP A 35 -4.40 -11.15 -16.60
CA ASP A 35 -5.54 -10.44 -17.20
C ASP A 35 -6.05 -9.27 -16.33
N LEU A 36 -5.13 -8.62 -15.62
CA LEU A 36 -5.42 -7.45 -14.79
C LEU A 36 -5.37 -6.17 -15.65
N PRO A 37 -6.42 -5.31 -15.63
CA PRO A 37 -6.48 -4.07 -16.41
C PRO A 37 -5.26 -3.15 -16.30
N LEU A 38 -4.71 -2.98 -15.09
CA LEU A 38 -3.60 -2.08 -14.82
C LEU A 38 -2.28 -2.81 -14.63
N SER A 39 -2.30 -3.87 -13.81
CA SER A 39 -1.09 -4.58 -13.41
C SER A 39 -0.62 -5.60 -14.44
N GLU A 40 -1.45 -5.97 -15.43
CA GLU A 40 -1.30 -7.09 -16.38
C GLU A 40 -1.21 -8.46 -15.71
N VAL A 41 -0.19 -8.67 -14.87
CA VAL A 41 0.02 -9.87 -14.09
C VAL A 41 0.74 -9.56 -12.78
N VAL A 42 0.28 -10.18 -11.70
CA VAL A 42 0.95 -10.20 -10.40
C VAL A 42 1.12 -11.65 -9.94
N THR A 43 2.09 -11.89 -9.05
CA THR A 43 2.26 -13.18 -8.40
C THR A 43 2.05 -13.03 -6.90
N VAL A 44 1.11 -13.80 -6.36
CA VAL A 44 0.93 -13.98 -4.92
C VAL A 44 1.89 -15.06 -4.45
N ILE A 45 2.58 -14.82 -3.34
CA ILE A 45 3.51 -15.76 -2.73
C ILE A 45 3.06 -15.97 -1.27
N PHE A 46 2.67 -17.19 -0.96
CA PHE A 46 2.42 -17.63 0.42
C PHE A 46 3.71 -18.21 0.96
N HIS A 47 4.19 -17.66 2.06
CA HIS A 47 5.48 -18.00 2.65
C HIS A 47 5.31 -18.47 4.10
N GLY A 48 5.34 -19.78 4.29
CA GLY A 48 5.24 -20.41 5.60
C GLY A 48 6.56 -20.38 6.33
N ARG A 49 6.55 -19.87 7.57
CA ARG A 49 7.74 -19.71 8.40
C ARG A 49 7.56 -20.35 9.77
N ARG A 50 8.39 -21.35 10.06
CA ARG A 50 8.32 -22.07 11.34
C ARG A 50 8.67 -21.18 12.53
N ASP A 51 9.62 -20.26 12.36
CA ASP A 51 10.07 -19.35 13.42
C ASP A 51 9.03 -18.27 13.77
N LEU A 52 8.21 -17.86 12.81
CA LEU A 52 7.13 -16.90 13.02
C LEU A 52 5.78 -17.55 13.38
N GLY A 53 5.65 -18.87 13.17
CA GLY A 53 4.41 -19.59 13.42
C GLY A 53 3.23 -19.14 12.54
N THR A 54 3.50 -18.53 11.38
CA THR A 54 2.47 -18.00 10.47
C THR A 54 2.88 -18.19 9.00
N ILE A 55 1.89 -18.12 8.10
CA ILE A 55 2.09 -18.10 6.65
C ILE A 55 1.82 -16.69 6.14
N GLN A 56 2.89 -15.99 5.81
CA GLN A 56 2.81 -14.61 5.35
C GLN A 56 2.49 -14.54 3.87
N THR A 57 1.63 -13.59 3.50
CA THR A 57 1.27 -13.33 2.11
C THR A 57 2.04 -12.13 1.55
N TYR A 58 2.63 -12.32 0.37
CA TYR A 58 3.31 -11.30 -0.40
C TYR A 58 2.75 -11.21 -1.82
N VAL A 59 2.87 -10.04 -2.44
CA VAL A 59 2.55 -9.81 -3.84
C VAL A 59 3.77 -9.24 -4.55
N ALA A 60 4.11 -9.82 -5.71
CA ALA A 60 5.15 -9.36 -6.60
C ALA A 60 4.56 -8.94 -7.94
N ARG A 61 5.17 -7.95 -8.59
CA ARG A 61 4.84 -7.62 -9.99
C ARG A 61 5.35 -8.72 -10.91
N GLY A 62 4.60 -9.03 -11.97
CA GLY A 62 5.03 -9.99 -12.97
C GLY A 62 4.66 -11.43 -12.63
N ARG A 63 5.06 -12.35 -13.50
CA ARG A 63 4.88 -13.80 -13.33
C ARG A 63 6.14 -14.42 -12.74
N HIS A 64 6.01 -15.03 -11.55
CA HIS A 64 7.09 -15.78 -10.90
C HIS A 64 6.68 -17.23 -10.69
N GLY A 65 7.51 -18.15 -11.18
CA GLY A 65 7.26 -19.59 -11.10
C GLY A 65 7.76 -20.19 -9.79
N ALA A 66 7.42 -21.46 -9.55
CA ALA A 66 8.01 -22.21 -8.45
C ALA A 66 9.54 -22.27 -8.60
N GLY A 67 10.27 -22.02 -7.50
CA GLY A 67 11.73 -22.00 -7.49
C GLY A 67 12.36 -20.73 -8.06
N THR A 68 11.58 -19.76 -8.55
CA THR A 68 12.09 -18.44 -8.92
C THR A 68 12.48 -17.67 -7.66
N THR A 69 13.72 -17.17 -7.62
CA THR A 69 14.17 -16.24 -6.58
C THR A 69 13.63 -14.85 -6.88
N VAL A 70 12.87 -14.29 -5.94
CA VAL A 70 12.34 -12.91 -6.02
C VAL A 70 13.07 -12.07 -4.97
N SER A 71 13.55 -10.90 -5.35
CA SER A 71 14.25 -10.04 -4.41
C SER A 71 13.27 -9.39 -3.43
N ALA A 72 13.75 -9.03 -2.23
CA ALA A 72 12.92 -8.38 -1.23
C ALA A 72 12.29 -7.06 -1.72
N ARG A 73 13.02 -6.33 -2.56
CA ARG A 73 12.57 -5.07 -3.19
C ARG A 73 11.49 -5.25 -4.24
N GLU A 74 11.17 -6.48 -4.60
CA GLU A 74 10.09 -6.82 -5.53
C GLU A 74 8.86 -7.36 -4.79
N LEU A 75 8.94 -7.50 -3.46
CA LEU A 75 7.90 -8.10 -2.63
C LEU A 75 7.18 -7.07 -1.77
N MET A 76 5.88 -6.93 -2.02
CA MET A 76 4.98 -6.18 -1.17
C MET A 76 4.30 -7.12 -0.17
N ARG A 77 4.41 -6.82 1.13
CA ARG A 77 3.68 -7.52 2.17
C ARG A 77 2.20 -7.11 2.16
N VAL A 78 1.29 -8.08 2.08
CA VAL A 78 -0.16 -7.85 2.11
C VAL A 78 -0.75 -8.50 3.36
N PRO A 79 -1.40 -7.78 4.28
CA PRO A 79 -1.82 -8.29 5.60
C PRO A 79 -3.07 -9.19 5.53
N CYS A 80 -3.05 -10.16 4.62
CA CYS A 80 -4.07 -11.15 4.31
C CYS A 80 -3.43 -12.54 4.36
N ASP A 81 -3.05 -12.97 5.57
CA ASP A 81 -2.27 -14.20 5.77
C ASP A 81 -3.11 -15.46 5.57
N LEU A 82 -2.44 -16.50 5.07
CA LEU A 82 -3.03 -17.83 4.90
C LEU A 82 -3.11 -18.51 6.28
N ASP A 83 -4.30 -18.96 6.65
CA ASP A 83 -4.52 -19.69 7.89
C ASP A 83 -5.00 -21.11 7.59
N LEU A 84 -4.22 -22.10 8.01
CA LEU A 84 -4.52 -23.51 7.86
C LEU A 84 -4.67 -24.20 9.23
N GLY A 85 -4.76 -23.44 10.32
CA GLY A 85 -4.72 -23.96 11.69
C GLY A 85 -5.86 -24.92 12.02
N ASP A 86 -7.00 -24.78 11.37
CA ASP A 86 -8.20 -25.62 11.57
C ASP A 86 -8.20 -26.91 10.73
N ALA A 87 -7.19 -27.13 9.88
CA ALA A 87 -7.11 -28.33 9.05
C ALA A 87 -6.78 -29.56 9.91
N ALA A 88 -7.69 -30.54 9.98
CA ALA A 88 -7.43 -31.80 10.70
C ALA A 88 -6.50 -32.75 9.94
N ASP A 89 -6.44 -32.61 8.61
CA ASP A 89 -5.65 -33.44 7.72
C ASP A 89 -5.20 -32.68 6.46
N ARG A 90 -4.46 -33.37 5.59
CA ARG A 90 -3.92 -32.82 4.36
C ARG A 90 -5.01 -32.42 3.35
N GLU A 91 -6.10 -33.18 3.29
CA GLU A 91 -7.19 -32.92 2.33
C GLU A 91 -7.91 -31.64 2.72
N GLN A 92 -8.25 -31.49 3.99
CA GLN A 92 -8.84 -30.26 4.54
C GLN A 92 -7.90 -29.06 4.38
N ALA A 93 -6.59 -29.23 4.61
CA ALA A 93 -5.62 -28.16 4.38
C ALA A 93 -5.59 -27.70 2.92
N GLN A 94 -5.73 -28.65 1.98
CA GLN A 94 -5.80 -28.34 0.54
C GLN A 94 -7.09 -27.60 0.18
N GLU A 95 -8.23 -27.99 0.75
CA GLU A 95 -9.50 -27.28 0.55
C GLU A 95 -9.44 -25.84 1.08
N LEU A 96 -8.96 -25.65 2.32
CA LEU A 96 -8.79 -24.31 2.92
C LEU A 96 -7.84 -23.44 2.11
N TYR A 97 -6.72 -24.00 1.64
CA TYR A 97 -5.80 -23.30 0.76
C TYR A 97 -6.50 -22.83 -0.52
N LEU A 98 -7.24 -23.71 -1.21
CA LEU A 98 -7.94 -23.37 -2.45
C LEU A 98 -9.00 -22.28 -2.23
N GLN A 99 -9.74 -22.35 -1.14
CA GLN A 99 -10.74 -21.34 -0.78
C GLN A 99 -10.10 -19.97 -0.55
N GLN A 100 -9.05 -19.91 0.26
CA GLN A 100 -8.36 -18.65 0.59
C GLN A 100 -7.62 -18.07 -0.61
N ALA A 101 -6.93 -18.90 -1.40
CA ALA A 101 -6.27 -18.47 -2.64
C ALA A 101 -7.26 -17.90 -3.65
N THR A 102 -8.46 -18.51 -3.76
CA THR A 102 -9.54 -17.98 -4.60
C THR A 102 -10.04 -16.63 -4.10
N ALA A 103 -10.31 -16.49 -2.79
CA ALA A 103 -10.78 -15.25 -2.21
C ALA A 103 -9.79 -14.09 -2.40
N LEU A 104 -8.49 -14.36 -2.22
CA LEU A 104 -7.44 -13.38 -2.46
C LEU A 104 -7.34 -13.00 -3.94
N ARG A 105 -7.41 -13.98 -4.85
CA ARG A 105 -7.44 -13.71 -6.30
C ARG A 105 -8.59 -12.79 -6.67
N GLU A 106 -9.80 -13.07 -6.18
CA GLU A 106 -10.97 -12.24 -6.44
C GLU A 106 -10.81 -10.81 -5.89
N ALA A 107 -10.23 -10.67 -4.70
CA ALA A 107 -9.96 -9.37 -4.10
C ALA A 107 -8.94 -8.56 -4.93
N LEU A 108 -7.87 -9.20 -5.41
CA LEU A 108 -6.84 -8.53 -6.24
C LEU A 108 -7.39 -8.13 -7.61
N VAL A 109 -8.16 -9.00 -8.26
CA VAL A 109 -8.84 -8.67 -9.54
C VAL A 109 -9.83 -7.53 -9.33
N GLY A 110 -10.63 -7.57 -8.26
CA GLY A 110 -11.57 -6.52 -7.91
C GLY A 110 -10.88 -5.19 -7.63
N ALA A 111 -9.79 -5.19 -6.86
CA ALA A 111 -9.01 -4.00 -6.54
C ALA A 111 -8.39 -3.35 -7.80
N ASP A 112 -7.81 -4.14 -8.71
CA ASP A 112 -7.22 -3.64 -9.95
C ASP A 112 -8.30 -3.07 -10.89
N THR A 113 -9.45 -3.75 -10.98
CA THR A 113 -10.61 -3.30 -11.76
C THR A 113 -11.19 -2.00 -11.22
N VAL A 114 -11.37 -1.91 -9.90
CA VAL A 114 -11.84 -0.68 -9.25
C VAL A 114 -10.84 0.45 -9.50
N LEU A 115 -9.54 0.19 -9.37
CA LEU A 115 -8.54 1.20 -9.64
C LEU A 115 -8.60 1.68 -11.10
N ASP A 116 -8.88 0.79 -12.05
CA ASP A 116 -9.09 1.17 -13.46
C ASP A 116 -10.32 2.09 -13.64
N VAL A 117 -11.43 1.79 -12.95
CA VAL A 117 -12.64 2.64 -12.93
C VAL A 117 -12.34 4.04 -12.39
N TRP A 118 -11.42 4.18 -11.42
CA TRP A 118 -11.04 5.47 -10.85
C TRP A 118 -10.16 6.32 -11.78
N ARG A 119 -9.60 5.74 -12.86
CA ARG A 119 -8.65 6.42 -13.73
C ARG A 119 -9.25 7.64 -14.45
N GLU A 120 -10.43 7.48 -15.03
CA GLU A 120 -11.12 8.55 -15.77
C GLU A 120 -11.56 9.68 -14.83
N PRO A 121 -12.30 9.43 -13.71
CA PRO A 121 -12.64 10.48 -12.73
C PRO A 121 -11.43 11.23 -12.20
N LEU A 122 -10.32 10.53 -11.92
CA LEU A 122 -9.08 11.17 -11.49
C LEU A 122 -8.51 12.08 -12.58
N GLY A 123 -8.54 11.65 -13.84
CA GLY A 123 -8.10 12.45 -14.99
C GLY A 123 -8.90 13.74 -15.15
N ASP A 124 -10.23 13.63 -15.09
CA ASP A 124 -11.15 14.77 -15.22
C ASP A 124 -10.90 15.82 -14.13
N VAL A 125 -10.77 15.36 -12.88
CA VAL A 125 -10.59 16.22 -11.73
C VAL A 125 -9.16 16.80 -11.65
N ALA A 126 -8.15 16.01 -12.01
CA ALA A 126 -6.76 16.49 -12.05
C ALA A 126 -6.55 17.51 -13.17
N GLY A 127 -7.28 17.37 -14.28
CA GLY A 127 -7.12 18.18 -15.49
C GLY A 127 -5.83 17.87 -16.25
N GLY A 128 -5.33 16.65 -16.14
CA GLY A 128 -3.99 16.26 -16.57
C GLY A 128 -3.84 14.78 -16.92
N THR A 129 -2.61 14.36 -17.19
CA THR A 129 -2.33 12.97 -17.59
C THR A 129 -2.17 12.09 -16.37
N ILE A 130 -2.96 11.01 -16.28
CA ILE A 130 -2.80 10.02 -15.22
C ILE A 130 -1.71 9.02 -15.59
N THR A 131 -0.73 8.86 -14.70
CA THR A 131 0.32 7.85 -14.80
C THR A 131 -0.08 6.62 -13.98
N ILE A 132 0.18 5.43 -14.54
CA ILE A 132 0.03 4.17 -13.81
C ILE A 132 1.38 3.79 -13.24
N GLU A 133 1.54 3.94 -11.93
CA GLU A 133 2.75 3.56 -11.22
C GLU A 133 2.69 2.09 -10.82
N ARG A 134 3.66 1.29 -11.27
CA ARG A 134 3.75 -0.15 -11.00
C ARG A 134 4.94 -0.46 -10.10
N SER A 135 4.89 0.09 -8.89
CA SER A 135 5.93 -0.01 -7.86
C SER A 135 5.38 -0.63 -6.57
N VAL A 136 6.25 -1.33 -5.83
CA VAL A 136 5.93 -1.83 -4.48
C VAL A 136 6.01 -0.72 -3.42
N GLU A 137 6.81 0.31 -3.67
CA GLU A 137 6.93 1.51 -2.85
C GLU A 137 6.07 2.65 -3.43
N LEU A 138 5.73 3.63 -2.60
CA LEU A 138 5.10 4.89 -3.01
C LEU A 138 5.82 6.05 -2.32
N ASP A 139 5.88 7.19 -3.00
CA ASP A 139 6.47 8.43 -2.46
C ASP A 139 5.58 9.10 -1.38
N VAL A 140 4.39 8.54 -1.12
CA VAL A 140 3.44 9.05 -0.12
C VAL A 140 3.08 7.97 0.90
N PRO A 141 3.03 8.31 2.21
CA PRO A 141 2.58 7.36 3.22
C PRO A 141 1.07 7.12 3.10
N LEU A 142 0.66 5.86 3.23
CA LEU A 142 -0.75 5.49 3.27
C LEU A 142 -1.17 5.07 4.69
N PRO A 143 -2.39 5.40 5.13
CA PRO A 143 -2.90 5.03 6.46
C PRO A 143 -3.33 3.56 6.56
N ALA A 144 -3.27 2.79 5.47
CA ALA A 144 -3.52 1.35 5.44
C ALA A 144 -2.57 0.65 4.46
N HIS A 145 -2.46 -0.67 4.60
CA HIS A 145 -1.60 -1.48 3.76
C HIS A 145 -2.13 -1.58 2.33
N ARG A 146 -1.23 -1.49 1.35
CA ARG A 146 -1.57 -1.73 -0.05
C ARG A 146 -1.92 -3.19 -0.27
N VAL A 147 -2.83 -3.42 -1.22
CA VAL A 147 -3.18 -4.76 -1.68
C VAL A 147 -2.53 -5.11 -3.03
N LEU A 148 -2.13 -4.09 -3.81
CA LEU A 148 -1.50 -4.26 -5.12
C LEU A 148 -0.25 -3.37 -5.29
N PRO A 149 0.76 -3.82 -6.05
CA PRO A 149 1.91 -3.03 -6.47
C PRO A 149 1.60 -2.12 -7.66
N VAL A 150 0.39 -1.55 -7.69
CA VAL A 150 -0.03 -0.54 -8.67
C VAL A 150 -0.74 0.63 -7.97
N ALA A 151 -0.61 1.82 -8.51
CA ALA A 151 -1.30 3.04 -8.10
C ALA A 151 -1.57 3.93 -9.33
N LEU A 152 -2.57 4.79 -9.24
CA LEU A 152 -2.76 5.91 -10.17
C LEU A 152 -2.09 7.15 -9.59
N VAL A 153 -1.40 7.90 -10.43
CA VAL A 153 -0.70 9.12 -10.05
C VAL A 153 -1.10 10.24 -10.99
N ALA A 154 -1.58 11.34 -10.42
CA ALA A 154 -1.78 12.62 -11.09
C ALA A 154 -0.62 13.55 -10.72
N PRO A 155 0.49 13.55 -11.49
CA PRO A 155 1.73 14.22 -11.08
C PRO A 155 1.56 15.74 -10.95
N GLU A 156 0.73 16.37 -11.79
CA GLU A 156 0.49 17.81 -11.78
C GLU A 156 -0.19 18.27 -10.47
N ARG A 157 -0.92 17.36 -9.81
CA ARG A 157 -1.54 17.60 -8.51
C ARG A 157 -0.86 16.83 -7.38
N GLN A 158 0.23 16.12 -7.64
CA GLN A 158 0.90 15.24 -6.68
C GLN A 158 -0.06 14.30 -5.94
N LEU A 159 -1.13 13.87 -6.62
CA LEU A 159 -2.19 13.06 -6.04
C LEU A 159 -2.00 11.60 -6.43
N VAL A 160 -2.04 10.71 -5.44
CA VAL A 160 -1.91 9.27 -5.59
C VAL A 160 -3.22 8.60 -5.16
N VAL A 161 -3.70 7.67 -5.98
CA VAL A 161 -4.84 6.80 -5.69
C VAL A 161 -4.37 5.36 -5.69
N ALA A 162 -4.57 4.65 -4.57
CA ALA A 162 -4.10 3.28 -4.41
C ALA A 162 -5.13 2.39 -3.70
N PRO A 163 -5.30 1.12 -4.13
CA PRO A 163 -6.14 0.17 -3.42
C PRO A 163 -5.43 -0.31 -2.16
N VAL A 164 -6.13 -0.18 -1.04
CA VAL A 164 -5.66 -0.56 0.28
C VAL A 164 -6.57 -1.60 0.90
N CYS A 165 -6.04 -2.31 1.89
CA CYS A 165 -6.77 -3.30 2.65
C CYS A 165 -6.50 -3.15 4.16
N GLY A 166 -7.51 -3.49 4.95
CA GLY A 166 -7.33 -3.70 6.38
C GLY A 166 -6.66 -5.05 6.66
N ALA A 167 -5.99 -5.16 7.80
CA ALA A 167 -5.45 -6.43 8.26
C ALA A 167 -6.59 -7.40 8.62
N ARG A 168 -6.58 -8.59 8.03
CA ARG A 168 -7.55 -9.66 8.28
C ARG A 168 -6.95 -10.98 7.82
N THR A 169 -7.20 -12.08 8.51
CA THR A 169 -6.84 -13.41 7.99
C THR A 169 -7.72 -13.75 6.78
N LEU A 170 -7.21 -14.52 5.82
CA LEU A 170 -8.05 -14.95 4.69
C LEU A 170 -9.21 -15.88 5.13
N ALA A 171 -9.10 -16.51 6.30
CA ALA A 171 -10.16 -17.32 6.91
C ALA A 171 -11.39 -16.48 7.33
N GLU A 172 -11.20 -15.21 7.69
CA GLU A 172 -12.29 -14.27 8.04
C GLU A 172 -12.98 -13.67 6.80
N GLY A 173 -12.70 -14.21 5.60
CA GLY A 173 -13.34 -13.87 4.33
C GLY A 173 -12.51 -12.96 3.43
N ARG A 174 -13.17 -12.32 2.45
CA ARG A 174 -12.50 -11.37 1.56
C ARG A 174 -11.93 -10.20 2.37
N PRO A 175 -10.71 -9.73 2.08
CA PRO A 175 -10.13 -8.62 2.81
C PRO A 175 -10.98 -7.36 2.64
N PRO A 176 -11.17 -6.55 3.69
CA PRO A 176 -11.86 -5.28 3.57
C PRO A 176 -11.04 -4.36 2.68
N LEU A 177 -11.59 -4.03 1.51
CA LEU A 177 -10.93 -3.18 0.52
C LEU A 177 -11.41 -1.73 0.64
N GLY A 178 -10.47 -0.81 0.46
CA GLY A 178 -10.74 0.62 0.31
C GLY A 178 -9.84 1.23 -0.76
N ILE A 179 -10.14 2.46 -1.13
CA ILE A 179 -9.30 3.27 -2.01
C ILE A 179 -8.74 4.42 -1.20
N ALA A 180 -7.41 4.49 -1.13
CA ALA A 180 -6.72 5.61 -0.53
C ALA A 180 -6.50 6.69 -1.58
N CYS A 181 -6.91 7.92 -1.28
CA CYS A 181 -6.47 9.14 -1.95
C CYS A 181 -5.43 9.81 -1.06
N ALA A 182 -4.27 10.16 -1.62
CA ALA A 182 -3.17 10.73 -0.85
C ALA A 182 -2.40 11.80 -1.62
N GLN A 183 -1.97 12.83 -0.89
CA GLN A 183 -0.98 13.84 -1.26
C GLN A 183 0.05 13.93 -0.14
N GLN A 184 1.11 14.73 -0.34
CA GLN A 184 2.06 15.02 0.71
C GLN A 184 1.31 15.55 1.96
N ASP A 185 1.44 14.82 3.08
CA ASP A 185 0.86 15.13 4.40
C ASP A 185 -0.66 14.95 4.59
N LEU A 186 -1.40 14.52 3.56
CA LEU A 186 -2.83 14.22 3.68
C LEU A 186 -3.19 12.92 2.96
N ALA A 187 -3.86 12.02 3.67
CA ALA A 187 -4.44 10.82 3.08
C ALA A 187 -5.83 10.53 3.66
N ARG A 188 -6.72 9.99 2.82
CA ARG A 188 -8.04 9.51 3.22
C ARG A 188 -8.31 8.15 2.58
N ILE A 189 -9.02 7.29 3.29
CA ILE A 189 -9.49 6.00 2.77
C ILE A 189 -10.99 6.08 2.58
N TYR A 190 -11.45 5.77 1.37
CA TYR A 190 -12.85 5.63 1.04
C TYR A 190 -13.22 4.14 0.97
N PRO A 191 -14.33 3.72 1.60
CA PRO A 191 -14.82 2.36 1.47
C PRO A 191 -15.33 2.10 0.06
N LEU A 192 -15.15 0.88 -0.45
CA LEU A 192 -15.80 0.48 -1.70
C LEU A 192 -17.25 0.04 -1.44
N PRO A 193 -18.21 0.37 -2.33
CA PRO A 193 -18.08 0.93 -3.68
C PRO A 193 -18.44 2.42 -3.78
N ASP A 194 -17.81 3.30 -3.00
CA ASP A 194 -18.11 4.73 -3.08
C ASP A 194 -17.85 5.32 -4.48
N ASP A 195 -18.62 6.36 -4.82
CA ASP A 195 -18.51 7.10 -6.08
C ASP A 195 -17.15 7.82 -6.19
N PRO A 196 -16.31 7.51 -7.20
CA PRO A 196 -14.99 8.10 -7.36
C PRO A 196 -15.01 9.63 -7.44
N VAL A 197 -15.98 10.20 -8.18
CA VAL A 197 -16.06 11.67 -8.38
C VAL A 197 -16.28 12.36 -7.05
N ARG A 198 -17.31 11.96 -6.29
CA ARG A 198 -17.57 12.49 -4.95
C ARG A 198 -16.36 12.35 -4.03
N CYS A 199 -15.69 11.19 -4.02
CA CYS A 199 -14.54 10.97 -3.16
C CYS A 199 -13.37 11.89 -3.49
N LEU A 200 -13.09 12.08 -4.79
CA LEU A 200 -12.02 12.95 -5.27
C LEU A 200 -12.30 14.42 -4.97
N GLU A 201 -13.54 14.88 -5.20
CA GLU A 201 -13.97 16.24 -4.85
C GLU A 201 -13.82 16.51 -3.36
N GLU A 202 -14.34 15.60 -2.52
CA GLU A 202 -14.23 15.71 -1.06
C GLU A 202 -12.76 15.72 -0.60
N PHE A 203 -11.92 14.87 -1.20
CA PHE A 203 -10.50 14.82 -0.89
C PHE A 203 -9.80 16.14 -1.26
N LEU A 204 -10.10 16.71 -2.43
CA LEU A 204 -9.48 17.96 -2.88
C LEU A 204 -9.92 19.17 -2.06
N ASP A 205 -11.19 19.21 -1.64
CA ASP A 205 -11.66 20.24 -0.71
C ASP A 205 -10.92 20.15 0.63
N ALA A 206 -10.71 18.93 1.14
CA ALA A 206 -9.93 18.70 2.33
C ALA A 206 -8.45 19.09 2.16
N ALA A 207 -7.84 18.77 1.01
CA ALA A 207 -6.47 19.13 0.69
C ALA A 207 -6.30 20.66 0.59
N ALA A 208 -7.23 21.36 -0.06
CA ALA A 208 -7.22 22.81 -0.13
C ALA A 208 -7.39 23.45 1.26
N GLY A 209 -8.21 22.85 2.13
CA GLY A 209 -8.31 23.24 3.53
C GLY A 209 -6.98 23.08 4.28
N HIS A 210 -6.38 21.90 4.18
CA HIS A 210 -5.11 21.58 4.82
C HIS A 210 -3.97 22.50 4.37
N ALA A 211 -3.87 22.78 3.06
CA ALA A 211 -2.86 23.68 2.51
C ALA A 211 -2.99 25.12 3.06
N ARG A 212 -4.22 25.62 3.22
CA ARG A 212 -4.49 26.94 3.82
C ARG A 212 -4.06 26.98 5.30
N GLU A 213 -4.43 25.98 6.08
CA GLU A 213 -4.03 25.88 7.49
C GLU A 213 -2.51 25.76 7.66
N LEU A 214 -1.85 25.02 6.77
CA LEU A 214 -0.39 24.89 6.78
C LEU A 214 0.28 26.23 6.47
N ALA A 215 -0.20 26.96 5.47
CA ALA A 215 0.32 28.28 5.11
C ALA A 215 0.18 29.28 6.27
N GLU A 216 -0.96 29.30 6.95
CA GLU A 216 -1.19 30.15 8.14
C GLU A 216 -0.23 29.80 9.28
N ARG A 217 -0.02 28.50 9.53
CA ARG A 217 0.91 28.03 10.55
C ARG A 217 2.36 28.42 10.25
N LEU A 218 2.78 28.30 8.99
CA LEU A 218 4.12 28.69 8.55
C LEU A 218 4.33 30.20 8.71
N ALA A 219 3.37 31.02 8.27
CA ALA A 219 3.43 32.48 8.45
C ALA A 219 3.51 32.88 9.93
N HIS A 220 2.77 32.19 10.80
CA HIS A 220 2.84 32.41 12.25
C HIS A 220 4.20 32.02 12.85
N GLN A 221 4.79 30.91 12.37
CA GLN A 221 6.12 30.47 12.79
C GLN A 221 7.20 31.46 12.35
N GLU A 222 7.15 31.94 11.11
CA GLU A 222 8.06 32.97 10.59
C GLU A 222 7.99 34.26 11.42
N ALA A 223 6.78 34.73 11.73
CA ALA A 223 6.58 35.90 12.59
C ALA A 223 7.11 35.67 14.01
N SER A 224 6.96 34.46 14.55
CA SER A 224 7.48 34.09 15.87
C SER A 224 9.01 34.07 15.91
N VAL A 225 9.66 33.57 14.85
CA VAL A 225 11.12 33.58 14.69
C VAL A 225 11.63 35.01 14.58
N ALA A 226 11.02 35.84 13.73
CA ALA A 226 11.38 37.25 13.61
C ALA A 226 11.30 37.96 14.96
N ARG A 227 10.21 37.73 15.71
CA ARG A 227 10.03 38.30 17.04
C ARG A 227 11.07 37.81 18.06
N PHE A 228 11.45 36.54 18.00
CA PHE A 228 12.48 35.98 18.87
C PHE A 228 13.85 36.60 18.61
N LEU A 229 14.23 36.81 17.35
CA LEU A 229 15.50 37.45 16.97
C LEU A 229 15.54 38.91 17.44
N GLU A 230 14.47 39.68 17.21
CA GLU A 230 14.32 41.05 17.72
C GLU A 230 14.52 41.14 19.24
N LEU A 231 13.90 40.22 19.99
CA LEU A 231 13.97 40.19 21.45
C LEU A 231 15.34 39.72 21.98
N SER A 232 16.05 38.90 21.20
CA SER A 232 17.37 38.38 21.56
C SER A 232 18.51 39.36 21.23
N GLY A 233 18.21 40.46 20.54
CA GLY A 233 19.18 41.50 20.18
C GLY A 233 20.08 41.11 18.99
N GLU A 234 19.70 40.09 18.21
CA GLU A 234 20.34 39.78 16.94
C GLU A 234 19.58 40.51 15.82
N GLU A 235 20.19 41.52 15.20
CA GLU A 235 19.63 42.12 13.99
C GLU A 235 19.59 41.07 12.87
N PRO A 236 18.48 40.95 12.12
CA PRO A 236 18.44 40.06 10.97
C PRO A 236 19.48 40.49 9.93
N PRO A 237 20.19 39.56 9.28
CA PRO A 237 21.09 39.91 8.19
C PRO A 237 20.28 40.56 7.06
N LEU A 238 20.66 41.79 6.70
CA LEU A 238 20.11 42.51 5.56
C LEU A 238 20.38 41.71 4.27
N HIS A 239 19.33 41.21 3.64
CA HIS A 239 19.34 40.80 2.24
C HIS A 239 18.42 41.72 1.43
#